data_AF-A0A832KP90-F1
#
_entry.id   AF-A0A832KP90-F1
#
_cell.length_a   1.000
_cell.length_b   1.000
_cell.length_c   1.000
_cell.angle_alpha   90.00
_cell.angle_beta   90.00
_cell.angle_gamma   90.00
#
_symmetry.space_group_name_H-M   'P 1'
#
loop_
_entity.id
_entity.type
_entity.pdbx_description
1 polymer ?
#
loop_
_entity_poly.entity_id
_entity_poly.type
_entity_poly.pdbx_seq_one_letter_code
_entity_poly.pdbx_strand_id
1 'polypeptide(L)'
;MKRFLVCAMLVLLMLVHLSAEPLLISMLGAGLDALSTSDGIPVELEGEQVFLGGSTLRSLKKTFKANDFLQLPFEQRSELYKEAKLSITWPVFNNLLAGFGRGSRSQGDLGGQLFGQIADWTAATTIGVGATAFLIDLFFLQIFYNLNNTSSSPSDDPLQKFAIDTMIAGLILLAAERVVQAIIPIPYGLRYNKALRNGLGVNKDGSDMLSLQVDLLPSLGMDPSQKMGIQVVGRVSVAL
;
A
#
# COMPACT_ATOMS: atom_id res chain seq x y z
N MET A 1 42.53 14.04 -5.52
CA MET A 1 41.58 13.18 -6.26
C MET A 1 40.57 12.47 -5.36
N LYS A 2 40.98 11.71 -4.31
CA LYS A 2 40.03 11.01 -3.41
C LYS A 2 38.96 11.92 -2.77
N ARG A 3 39.34 13.11 -2.28
CA ARG A 3 38.41 14.08 -1.67
C ARG A 3 37.39 14.66 -2.65
N PHE A 4 37.80 14.90 -3.91
CA PHE A 4 36.89 15.35 -4.97
C PHE A 4 35.89 14.27 -5.38
N LEU A 5 36.31 13.00 -5.39
CA LEU A 5 35.43 11.88 -5.70
C LEU A 5 34.40 11.64 -4.57
N VAL A 6 34.83 11.78 -3.31
CA VAL A 6 33.93 11.75 -2.15
C VAL A 6 32.96 12.93 -2.18
N CYS A 7 33.43 14.13 -2.55
CA CYS A 7 32.57 15.30 -2.70
C CYS A 7 31.57 15.16 -3.85
N ALA A 8 31.99 14.60 -5.00
CA ALA A 8 31.11 14.30 -6.11
C ALA A 8 30.05 13.26 -5.72
N MET A 9 30.42 12.23 -4.95
CA MET A 9 29.48 11.24 -4.41
C MET A 9 28.49 11.86 -3.41
N LEU A 10 28.97 12.71 -2.49
CA LEU A 10 28.12 13.40 -1.49
C LEU A 10 27.19 14.41 -2.15
N VAL A 11 27.67 15.16 -3.14
CA VAL A 11 26.83 16.07 -3.93
C VAL A 11 25.82 15.28 -4.77
N LEU A 12 26.19 14.13 -5.35
CA LEU A 12 25.23 13.23 -6.01
C LEU A 12 24.17 12.72 -5.03
N LEU A 13 24.58 12.29 -3.84
CA LEU A 13 23.68 11.83 -2.78
C LEU A 13 22.73 12.95 -2.33
N MET A 14 23.24 14.16 -2.12
CA MET A 14 22.44 15.34 -1.76
C MET A 14 21.51 15.80 -2.90
N LEU A 15 21.93 15.71 -4.16
CA LEU A 15 21.11 16.03 -5.33
C LEU A 15 19.90 15.09 -5.45
N VAL A 16 20.04 13.82 -5.07
CA VAL A 16 18.92 12.86 -4.99
C VAL A 16 17.91 13.25 -3.89
N HIS A 17 18.37 13.88 -2.81
CA HIS A 17 17.50 14.37 -1.73
C HIS A 17 16.80 15.68 -2.11
N LEU A 18 17.47 16.55 -2.88
CA LEU A 18 16.90 17.82 -3.35
C LEU A 18 15.81 17.61 -4.42
N SER A 19 15.78 16.44 -5.07
CA SER A 19 14.72 16.04 -6.01
C SER A 19 13.46 15.46 -5.34
N ALA A 20 13.42 15.34 -4.01
CA ALA A 20 12.22 14.94 -3.30
C ALA A 20 11.19 16.08 -3.35
N GLU A 21 10.01 15.83 -3.90
CA GLU A 21 8.90 16.79 -3.83
C GLU A 21 8.69 17.20 -2.38
N PRO A 22 8.54 18.51 -2.08
CA PRO A 22 8.36 18.97 -0.72
C PRO A 22 7.17 18.25 -0.09
N LEU A 23 7.42 17.58 1.04
CA LEU A 23 6.45 16.75 1.77
C LEU A 23 5.10 17.45 1.91
N LEU A 24 5.09 18.75 2.18
CA LEU A 24 3.85 19.53 2.29
C LEU A 24 3.04 19.56 0.98
N ILE A 25 3.67 19.71 -0.18
CA ILE A 25 2.99 19.73 -1.48
C ILE A 25 2.47 18.34 -1.82
N SER A 26 3.24 17.28 -1.53
CA SER A 26 2.81 15.91 -1.81
C SER A 26 1.71 15.43 -0.84
N MET A 27 1.71 15.88 0.41
CA MET A 27 0.62 15.65 1.37
C MET A 27 -0.64 16.42 1.02
N LEU A 28 -0.51 17.70 0.60
CA LEU A 28 -1.63 18.49 0.07
C LEU A 28 -2.22 17.85 -1.18
N GLY A 29 -1.36 17.42 -2.11
CA GLY A 29 -1.74 16.70 -3.31
C GLY A 29 -2.47 15.41 -2.98
N ALA A 30 -1.95 14.58 -2.07
CA ALA A 30 -2.59 13.34 -1.63
C ALA A 30 -3.96 13.58 -0.96
N GLY A 31 -4.07 14.63 -0.14
CA GLY A 31 -5.31 15.04 0.50
C GLY A 31 -6.36 15.54 -0.51
N LEU A 32 -5.94 16.31 -1.51
CA LEU A 32 -6.81 16.74 -2.62
C LEU A 32 -7.22 15.57 -3.51
N ASP A 33 -6.28 14.71 -3.91
CA ASP A 33 -6.53 13.52 -4.75
C ASP A 33 -7.60 12.64 -4.10
N ALA A 34 -7.49 12.39 -2.79
CA ALA A 34 -8.46 11.58 -2.05
C ALA A 34 -9.86 12.21 -1.97
N LEU A 35 -9.98 13.52 -2.19
CA LEU A 35 -11.25 14.24 -2.24
C LEU A 35 -11.80 14.37 -3.67
N SER A 36 -10.94 14.37 -4.70
CA SER A 36 -11.33 14.62 -6.09
C SER A 36 -11.46 13.39 -6.96
N THR A 37 -10.90 12.24 -6.58
CA THR A 37 -10.88 11.05 -7.45
C THR A 37 -12.22 10.30 -7.46
N SER A 38 -13.01 10.60 -8.49
CA SER A 38 -14.06 9.75 -9.04
C SER A 38 -13.48 8.63 -9.93
N ASP A 39 -12.43 7.94 -9.48
CA ASP A 39 -11.77 6.82 -10.20
C ASP A 39 -12.53 5.49 -10.00
N GLY A 40 -13.86 5.55 -10.10
CA GLY A 40 -14.69 4.36 -10.05
C GLY A 40 -15.00 3.83 -11.45
N ILE A 41 -15.27 2.54 -11.54
CA ILE A 41 -15.84 1.94 -12.75
C ILE A 41 -17.28 2.43 -12.85
N PRO A 42 -17.70 3.07 -13.95
CA PRO A 42 -19.08 3.50 -14.12
C PRO A 42 -19.99 2.28 -14.29
N VAL A 43 -21.07 2.23 -13.51
CA VAL A 43 -22.06 1.15 -13.53
C VAL A 43 -23.44 1.79 -13.59
N GLU A 44 -24.29 1.31 -14.49
CA GLU A 44 -25.66 1.78 -14.58
C GLU A 44 -26.54 0.96 -13.62
N LEU A 45 -27.14 1.63 -12.64
CA LEU A 45 -28.06 1.05 -11.66
C LEU A 45 -29.36 1.84 -11.73
N GLU A 46 -30.48 1.17 -12.00
CA GLU A 46 -31.82 1.79 -12.04
C GLU A 46 -31.91 3.03 -12.98
N GLY A 47 -31.08 3.10 -14.02
CA GLY A 47 -31.01 4.23 -14.96
C GLY A 47 -30.16 5.42 -14.48
N GLU A 48 -29.51 5.30 -13.31
CA GLU A 48 -28.51 6.24 -12.81
C GLU A 48 -27.10 5.65 -12.95
N GLN A 49 -26.13 6.50 -13.33
CA GLN A 49 -24.72 6.10 -13.42
C GLN A 49 -24.06 6.22 -12.04
N VAL A 50 -23.73 5.08 -11.44
CA VAL A 50 -23.04 4.97 -10.15
C VAL A 50 -21.61 4.49 -10.38
N PHE A 51 -20.65 5.17 -9.76
CA PHE A 51 -19.23 4.78 -9.85
C PHE A 51 -18.89 3.76 -8.76
N LEU A 52 -18.61 2.51 -9.15
CA LEU A 52 -18.15 1.48 -8.23
C LEU A 52 -16.62 1.54 -8.07
N GLY A 53 -16.18 1.60 -6.82
CA GLY A 53 -14.75 1.70 -6.51
C GLY A 53 -14.36 3.13 -6.12
N GLY A 54 -13.18 3.56 -6.55
CA GLY A 54 -12.60 4.84 -6.18
C GLY A 54 -11.55 4.73 -5.08
N SER A 55 -10.92 5.88 -4.81
CA SER A 55 -9.60 5.99 -4.17
C SER A 55 -9.47 5.46 -2.74
N THR A 56 -10.53 5.03 -2.04
CA THR A 56 -10.37 4.48 -0.68
C THR A 56 -11.40 3.39 -0.33
N LEU A 57 -11.01 2.49 0.59
CA LEU A 57 -11.91 1.51 1.22
C LEU A 57 -13.18 2.15 1.84
N ARG A 58 -13.05 3.38 2.36
CA ARG A 58 -14.18 4.10 2.95
C ARG A 58 -15.19 4.50 1.88
N SER A 59 -14.71 5.00 0.73
CA SER A 59 -15.56 5.34 -0.41
C SER A 59 -16.32 4.10 -0.90
N LEU A 60 -15.61 2.99 -1.15
CA LEU A 60 -16.21 1.73 -1.58
C LEU A 60 -17.36 1.28 -0.66
N LYS A 61 -17.13 1.27 0.66
CA LYS A 61 -18.17 0.90 1.63
C LYS A 61 -19.36 1.86 1.65
N LYS A 62 -19.12 3.15 1.41
CA LYS A 62 -20.19 4.14 1.30
C LYS A 62 -21.03 3.88 0.06
N THR A 63 -20.42 3.54 -1.07
CA THR A 63 -21.11 3.20 -2.32
C THR A 63 -22.00 1.98 -2.15
N PHE A 64 -21.51 0.88 -1.55
CA PHE A 64 -22.33 -0.30 -1.27
C PHE A 64 -23.43 -0.09 -0.23
N LYS A 65 -23.29 0.92 0.64
CA LYS A 65 -24.35 1.26 1.59
C LYS A 65 -25.45 2.08 0.93
N ALA A 66 -25.12 2.84 -0.11
CA ALA A 66 -26.04 3.73 -0.82
C ALA A 66 -26.76 3.04 -1.99
N ASN A 67 -26.11 2.06 -2.64
CA ASN A 67 -26.61 1.42 -3.85
C ASN A 67 -26.54 -0.11 -3.71
N ASP A 68 -27.56 -0.80 -4.22
CA ASP A 68 -27.63 -2.25 -4.21
C ASP A 68 -27.13 -2.84 -5.54
N PHE A 69 -25.89 -3.33 -5.54
CA PHE A 69 -25.29 -3.97 -6.71
C PHE A 69 -25.74 -5.42 -6.89
N LEU A 70 -26.50 -6.00 -5.96
CA LEU A 70 -27.01 -7.36 -6.08
C LEU A 70 -28.13 -7.49 -7.12
N GLN A 71 -28.71 -6.36 -7.53
CA GLN A 71 -29.68 -6.29 -8.63
C GLN A 71 -29.05 -6.65 -9.99
N LEU A 72 -27.72 -6.53 -10.11
CA LEU A 72 -27.01 -6.87 -11.34
C LEU A 72 -26.94 -8.39 -11.53
N PRO A 73 -27.02 -8.88 -12.78
CA PRO A 73 -26.74 -10.27 -13.12
C PRO A 73 -25.38 -10.71 -12.58
N PHE A 74 -25.28 -11.98 -12.18
CA PHE A 74 -24.05 -12.52 -11.60
C PHE A 74 -22.84 -12.37 -12.52
N GLU A 75 -23.01 -12.57 -13.82
CA GLU A 75 -21.96 -12.41 -14.82
C GLU A 75 -21.35 -11.00 -14.75
N GLN A 76 -22.19 -9.97 -14.67
CA GLN A 76 -21.76 -8.58 -14.55
C GLN A 76 -21.09 -8.32 -13.20
N ARG A 77 -21.63 -8.84 -12.09
CA ARG A 77 -21.02 -8.73 -10.74
C ARG A 77 -19.64 -9.38 -10.68
N SER A 78 -19.47 -10.53 -11.33
CA SER A 78 -18.21 -11.27 -11.38
C SER A 78 -17.16 -10.55 -12.23
N GLU A 79 -17.56 -9.97 -13.37
CA GLU A 79 -16.69 -9.15 -14.20
C GLU A 79 -16.25 -7.88 -13.48
N LEU A 80 -17.20 -7.16 -12.85
CA LEU A 80 -16.93 -6.00 -12.00
C LEU A 80 -15.93 -6.33 -10.88
N TYR A 81 -16.10 -7.49 -10.24
CA TYR A 81 -15.17 -7.92 -9.20
C TYR A 81 -13.76 -8.15 -9.76
N LYS A 82 -13.62 -8.77 -10.94
CA LYS A 82 -12.31 -9.02 -11.55
C LYS A 82 -11.62 -7.73 -11.94
N GLU A 83 -12.37 -6.77 -12.47
CA GLU A 83 -11.85 -5.47 -12.90
C GLU A 83 -11.47 -4.57 -11.72
N ALA A 84 -12.34 -4.45 -10.71
CA ALA A 84 -12.15 -3.52 -9.59
C ALA A 84 -11.24 -4.06 -8.46
N LYS A 85 -10.84 -5.34 -8.53
CA LYS A 85 -9.99 -5.96 -7.51
C LYS A 85 -8.60 -5.32 -7.49
N LEU A 86 -8.13 -4.95 -6.30
CA LEU A 86 -6.79 -4.42 -6.14
C LEU A 86 -5.74 -5.52 -6.20
N SER A 87 -4.67 -5.25 -6.95
CA SER A 87 -3.45 -6.06 -6.91
C SER A 87 -2.71 -5.82 -5.60
N ILE A 88 -2.19 -6.88 -4.98
CA ILE A 88 -1.42 -6.79 -3.72
C ILE A 88 0.08 -6.78 -4.04
N THR A 89 0.51 -7.66 -4.94
CA THR A 89 1.93 -7.91 -5.23
C THR A 89 2.65 -6.68 -5.78
N TRP A 90 2.08 -5.99 -6.77
CA TRP A 90 2.74 -4.85 -7.40
C TRP A 90 2.95 -3.67 -6.44
N PRO A 91 1.95 -3.27 -5.65
CA PRO A 91 2.12 -2.29 -4.58
C PRO A 91 3.22 -2.63 -3.55
N VAL A 92 3.33 -3.90 -3.15
CA VAL A 92 4.41 -4.37 -2.26
C VAL A 92 5.79 -4.09 -2.88
N PHE A 93 5.97 -4.46 -4.15
CA PHE A 93 7.22 -4.20 -4.87
C PHE A 93 7.51 -2.70 -5.03
N ASN A 94 6.50 -1.89 -5.34
CA ASN A 94 6.68 -0.43 -5.48
C ASN A 94 7.10 0.22 -4.15
N ASN A 95 6.51 -0.18 -3.02
CA ASN A 95 6.92 0.33 -1.72
C ASN A 95 8.33 -0.16 -1.32
N LEU A 96 8.71 -1.38 -1.69
CA LEU A 96 10.05 -1.89 -1.43
C LEU A 96 11.12 -1.16 -2.26
N LEU A 97 10.86 -0.95 -3.56
CA LEU A 97 11.84 -0.41 -4.51
C LEU A 97 11.86 1.11 -4.57
N ALA A 98 10.69 1.75 -4.66
CA ALA A 98 10.58 3.20 -4.79
C ALA A 98 10.30 3.89 -3.45
N GLY A 99 9.49 3.28 -2.59
CA GLY A 99 9.06 3.84 -1.30
C GLY A 99 8.16 5.06 -1.44
N PHE A 100 8.26 5.96 -0.47
CA PHE A 100 7.46 7.17 -0.30
C PHE A 100 5.96 6.85 -0.31
N GLY A 101 5.61 5.63 0.14
CA GLY A 101 4.25 5.12 0.12
C GLY A 101 3.63 5.02 -1.28
N ARG A 102 4.43 4.94 -2.36
CA ARG A 102 3.96 4.85 -3.76
C ARG A 102 3.10 3.61 -4.03
N GLY A 103 3.46 2.48 -3.44
CA GLY A 103 2.67 1.26 -3.47
C GLY A 103 1.30 1.48 -2.83
N SER A 104 1.26 2.07 -1.65
CA SER A 104 0.01 2.42 -0.97
C SER A 104 -0.82 3.41 -1.79
N ARG A 105 -0.20 4.42 -2.42
CA ARG A 105 -0.88 5.35 -3.35
C ARG A 105 -1.55 4.62 -4.50
N SER A 106 -0.88 3.64 -5.12
CA SER A 106 -1.46 2.87 -6.24
C SER A 106 -2.67 2.00 -5.86
N GLN A 107 -2.88 1.75 -4.57
CA GLN A 107 -4.08 1.08 -4.04
C GLN A 107 -5.12 2.05 -3.49
N GLY A 108 -4.83 3.36 -3.46
CA GLY A 108 -5.67 4.33 -2.76
C GLY A 108 -5.57 4.26 -1.22
N ASP A 109 -4.53 3.64 -0.69
CA ASP A 109 -4.26 3.65 0.76
C ASP A 109 -3.56 4.95 1.16
N LEU A 110 -4.35 5.98 1.45
CA LEU A 110 -3.84 7.28 1.92
C LEU A 110 -3.00 7.13 3.20
N GLY A 111 -3.42 6.25 4.13
CA GLY A 111 -2.72 6.07 5.40
C GLY A 111 -1.31 5.52 5.19
N GLY A 112 -1.20 4.47 4.38
CA GLY A 112 0.09 3.91 3.98
C GLY A 112 0.93 4.85 3.13
N GLN A 113 0.30 5.67 2.28
CA GLN A 113 0.98 6.68 1.49
C GLN A 113 1.66 7.72 2.40
N LEU A 114 0.90 8.32 3.31
CA LEU A 114 1.41 9.35 4.23
C LEU A 114 2.49 8.79 5.16
N PHE A 115 2.29 7.57 5.69
CA PHE A 115 3.31 6.91 6.48
C PHE A 115 4.63 6.77 5.71
N GLY A 116 4.56 6.25 4.48
CA GLY A 116 5.76 6.04 3.68
C GLY A 116 6.46 7.35 3.30
N GLN A 117 5.71 8.43 3.04
CA GLN A 117 6.29 9.75 2.80
C GLN A 117 7.01 10.29 4.05
N ILE A 118 6.37 10.24 5.22
CA ILE A 118 6.94 10.77 6.47
C ILE A 118 8.18 9.96 6.89
N ALA A 119 8.10 8.63 6.80
CA ALA A 119 9.19 7.74 7.16
C ALA A 119 10.42 8.04 6.28
N ASP A 120 10.25 7.99 4.95
CA ASP A 120 11.35 8.21 4.00
C ASP A 120 11.98 9.61 4.16
N TRP A 121 11.16 10.64 4.40
CA TRP A 121 11.66 11.99 4.69
C TRP A 121 12.47 12.05 5.98
N THR A 122 12.07 11.30 7.01
CA THR A 122 12.79 11.23 8.29
C THR A 122 14.14 10.53 8.11
N ALA A 123 14.17 9.41 7.37
CA ALA A 123 15.42 8.71 7.04
C ALA A 123 16.35 9.60 6.22
N ALA A 124 15.83 10.21 5.16
CA ALA A 124 16.54 11.13 4.28
C ALA A 124 17.12 12.33 5.04
N THR A 125 16.34 12.93 5.95
CA THR A 125 16.80 14.05 6.78
C THR A 125 17.91 13.62 7.72
N THR A 126 17.78 12.44 8.35
CA THR A 126 18.81 11.90 9.25
C THR A 126 20.13 11.67 8.50
N ILE A 127 20.07 11.04 7.32
CA ILE A 127 21.23 10.87 6.44
C ILE A 127 21.81 12.24 6.04
N GLY A 128 20.95 13.19 5.67
CA GLY A 128 21.35 14.55 5.27
C GLY A 128 22.06 15.32 6.38
N VAL A 129 21.61 15.21 7.63
CA VAL A 129 22.27 15.82 8.79
C VAL A 129 23.67 15.23 8.97
N GLY A 130 23.81 13.90 8.94
CA GLY A 130 25.10 13.24 9.04
C GLY A 130 26.04 13.58 7.89
N ALA A 131 25.54 13.59 6.65
CA ALA A 131 26.31 13.98 5.47
C ALA A 131 26.77 15.44 5.53
N THR A 132 25.92 16.34 6.04
CA THR A 132 26.27 17.75 6.21
C THR A 132 27.35 17.93 7.28
N ALA A 133 27.22 17.26 8.42
CA ALA A 133 28.24 17.27 9.47
C ALA A 133 29.58 16.74 8.97
N PHE A 134 29.57 15.68 8.15
CA PHE A 134 30.76 15.13 7.51
C PHE A 134 31.42 16.13 6.55
N LEU A 135 30.64 16.87 5.77
CA LEU A 135 31.15 17.90 4.87
C LEU A 135 31.75 19.09 5.64
N ILE A 136 31.10 19.52 6.74
CA ILE A 136 31.62 20.59 7.59
C ILE A 136 32.98 20.19 8.17
N ASP A 137 33.10 18.96 8.68
CA ASP A 137 34.35 18.41 9.20
C ASP A 137 35.47 18.41 8.14
N LEU A 138 35.17 17.85 6.96
CA LEU A 138 36.14 17.67 5.88
C LEU A 138 36.62 18.99 5.28
N PHE A 139 35.74 19.99 5.14
CA PHE A 139 36.07 21.26 4.48
C PHE A 139 36.48 22.37 5.42
N PHE A 140 36.01 22.39 6.67
CA PHE A 140 36.37 23.44 7.60
C PHE A 140 37.40 22.94 8.59
N LEU A 141 37.06 21.96 9.43
CA LEU A 141 37.93 21.53 10.53
C LEU A 141 39.25 20.96 10.01
N GLN A 142 39.21 20.06 9.03
CA GLN A 142 40.42 19.44 8.50
C GLN A 142 41.33 20.43 7.75
N ILE A 143 40.78 21.50 7.16
CA ILE A 143 41.57 22.58 6.57
C ILE A 143 42.23 23.43 7.66
N PHE A 144 41.48 23.84 8.70
CA PHE A 144 42.00 24.62 9.82
C PHE A 144 43.08 23.85 10.62
N TYR A 145 42.90 22.55 10.85
CA TYR A 145 43.91 21.71 11.54
C TYR A 145 45.23 21.63 10.77
N ASN A 146 45.17 21.50 9.44
CA ASN A 146 46.37 21.50 8.58
C ASN A 146 47.06 22.87 8.52
N LEU A 147 46.29 23.97 8.57
CA LEU A 147 46.85 25.32 8.62
C LEU A 147 47.55 25.62 9.95
N ASN A 148 47.05 25.08 11.06
CA ASN A 148 47.61 25.30 12.40
C ASN A 148 48.67 24.28 12.83
N ASN A 149 49.13 23.39 11.95
CA ASN A 149 50.10 22.31 12.24
C ASN A 149 49.73 21.45 13.46
N THR A 150 48.44 21.33 13.75
CA THR A 150 47.93 20.50 14.84
C THR A 150 47.69 19.10 14.31
N SER A 151 48.57 18.17 14.71
CA SER A 151 48.51 16.75 14.37
C SER A 151 47.43 16.04 15.20
N SER A 152 46.15 16.31 14.95
CA SER A 152 45.06 15.49 15.51
C SER A 152 44.89 14.21 14.67
N SER A 153 44.81 13.06 15.35
CA SER A 153 44.56 11.77 14.71
C SER A 153 43.14 11.77 14.12
N PRO A 154 42.93 11.32 12.86
CA PRO A 154 41.60 11.28 12.23
C PRO A 154 40.56 10.41 12.97
N SER A 155 41.00 9.54 13.88
CA SER A 155 40.15 8.62 14.64
C SER A 155 39.47 9.26 15.86
N ASP A 156 39.97 10.40 16.33
CA ASP A 156 39.51 11.04 17.57
C ASP A 156 38.61 12.26 17.31
N ASP A 157 38.21 12.50 16.04
CA ASP A 157 37.34 13.63 15.72
C ASP A 157 35.89 13.33 16.10
N PRO A 158 35.34 14.02 17.13
CA PRO A 158 33.99 13.78 17.60
C PRO A 158 32.93 14.15 16.54
N LEU A 159 33.19 15.11 15.66
CA LEU A 159 32.25 15.54 14.63
C LEU A 159 32.19 14.50 13.49
N GLN A 160 33.35 13.99 13.08
CA GLN A 160 33.41 12.92 12.07
C GLN A 160 32.70 11.66 12.57
N LYS A 161 32.93 11.27 13.83
CA LYS A 161 32.26 10.11 14.44
C LYS A 161 30.74 10.32 14.51
N PHE A 162 30.28 11.48 14.99
CA PHE A 162 28.86 11.83 15.01
C PHE A 162 28.23 11.76 13.61
N ALA A 163 28.92 12.30 12.60
CA ALA A 163 28.45 12.30 11.22
C ALA A 163 28.24 10.88 10.67
N ILE A 164 29.23 10.00 10.87
CA ILE A 164 29.17 8.60 10.45
C ILE A 164 28.06 7.86 11.19
N ASP A 165 28.00 7.98 12.52
CA ASP A 165 26.98 7.31 13.34
C ASP A 165 25.56 7.75 12.93
N THR A 166 25.37 9.03 12.64
CA THR A 166 24.07 9.59 12.20
C THR A 166 23.67 9.07 10.81
N MET A 167 24.61 9.01 9.86
CA MET A 167 24.34 8.42 8.54
C MET A 167 24.00 6.94 8.64
N ILE A 168 24.71 6.17 9.47
CA ILE A 168 24.42 4.74 9.71
C ILE A 168 23.03 4.57 10.33
N ALA A 169 22.69 5.37 11.34
CA ALA A 169 21.37 5.35 11.95
C ALA A 169 20.26 5.64 10.91
N GLY A 170 20.48 6.64 10.04
CA GLY A 170 19.56 6.96 8.96
C GLY A 170 19.40 5.82 7.94
N LEU A 171 20.48 5.12 7.58
CA LEU A 171 20.42 3.95 6.70
C LEU A 171 19.69 2.75 7.34
N ILE A 172 19.87 2.53 8.64
CA ILE A 172 19.13 1.50 9.38
C ILE A 172 17.64 1.84 9.42
N LEU A 173 17.29 3.10 9.68
CA LEU A 173 15.92 3.58 9.63
C LEU A 173 15.30 3.33 8.24
N LEU A 174 16.05 3.66 7.19
CA LEU A 174 15.64 3.44 5.80
C LEU A 174 15.43 1.95 5.51
N ALA A 175 16.33 1.07 5.93
CA ALA A 175 16.14 -0.36 5.73
C ALA A 175 14.89 -0.89 6.46
N ALA A 176 14.68 -0.45 7.71
CA ALA A 176 13.54 -0.88 8.52
C ALA A 176 12.20 -0.39 7.94
N GLU A 177 12.12 0.88 7.53
CA GLU A 177 10.88 1.44 6.99
C GLU A 177 10.49 0.80 5.65
N ARG A 178 11.45 0.36 4.82
CA ARG A 178 11.16 -0.35 3.56
C ARG A 178 10.41 -1.64 3.80
N VAL A 179 10.80 -2.39 4.84
CA VAL A 179 10.10 -3.61 5.24
C VAL A 179 8.67 -3.29 5.67
N VAL A 180 8.48 -2.25 6.48
CA VAL A 180 7.14 -1.84 6.93
C VAL A 180 6.28 -1.38 5.76
N GLN A 181 6.81 -0.51 4.89
CA GLN A 181 6.11 -0.03 3.71
C GLN A 181 5.76 -1.16 2.74
N ALA A 182 6.61 -2.18 2.60
CA ALA A 182 6.30 -3.36 1.80
C ALA A 182 5.13 -4.17 2.39
N ILE A 183 4.95 -4.19 3.71
CA ILE A 183 3.88 -4.97 4.36
C ILE A 183 2.53 -4.25 4.31
N ILE A 184 2.50 -2.92 4.46
CA ILE A 184 1.25 -2.12 4.58
C ILE A 184 0.21 -2.39 3.46
N PRO A 185 0.57 -2.50 2.17
CA PRO A 185 -0.38 -2.76 1.09
C PRO A 185 -1.13 -4.10 1.21
N ILE A 186 -0.58 -5.07 1.93
CA ILE A 186 -1.15 -6.42 2.06
C ILE A 186 -2.49 -6.40 2.82
N PRO A 187 -2.56 -5.98 4.11
CA PRO A 187 -3.81 -5.94 4.83
C PRO A 187 -4.82 -4.96 4.21
N TYR A 188 -4.36 -3.86 3.60
CA TYR A 188 -5.24 -2.92 2.92
C TYR A 188 -5.94 -3.57 1.72
N GLY A 189 -5.18 -4.13 0.77
CA GLY A 189 -5.72 -4.81 -0.40
C GLY A 189 -6.63 -5.99 -0.05
N LEU A 190 -6.29 -6.77 0.99
CA LEU A 190 -7.15 -7.86 1.48
C LEU A 190 -8.51 -7.36 2.00
N ARG A 191 -8.52 -6.26 2.78
CA ARG A 191 -9.75 -5.66 3.31
C ARG A 191 -10.60 -5.04 2.21
N TYR A 192 -9.97 -4.40 1.23
CA TYR A 192 -10.63 -3.85 0.06
C TYR A 192 -11.29 -4.94 -0.78
N ASN A 193 -10.52 -5.96 -1.18
CA ASN A 193 -11.05 -7.06 -1.98
C ASN A 193 -12.15 -7.85 -1.26
N LYS A 194 -12.05 -7.98 0.08
CA LYS A 194 -13.13 -8.57 0.89
C LYS A 194 -14.39 -7.71 0.88
N ALA A 195 -14.26 -6.39 1.02
CA ALA A 195 -15.40 -5.48 0.98
C ALA A 195 -16.06 -5.45 -0.41
N LEU A 196 -15.25 -5.39 -1.48
CA LEU A 196 -15.69 -5.46 -2.86
C LEU A 196 -16.47 -6.75 -3.13
N ARG A 197 -15.87 -7.89 -2.79
CA ARG A 197 -16.49 -9.20 -2.97
C ARG A 197 -17.83 -9.32 -2.23
N ASN A 198 -17.87 -8.91 -0.96
CA ASN A 198 -19.09 -9.01 -0.15
C ASN A 198 -20.19 -8.06 -0.67
N GLY A 199 -19.83 -6.86 -1.12
CA GLY A 199 -20.80 -5.91 -1.70
C GLY A 199 -21.35 -6.34 -3.06
N LEU A 200 -20.58 -7.13 -3.81
CA LEU A 200 -20.99 -7.72 -5.09
C LEU A 200 -21.62 -9.11 -4.96
N GLY A 201 -21.71 -9.69 -3.75
CA GLY A 201 -22.27 -11.04 -3.57
C GLY A 201 -21.50 -12.13 -4.33
N VAL A 202 -20.16 -12.02 -4.40
CA VAL A 202 -19.28 -13.00 -5.06
C VAL A 202 -18.55 -13.83 -3.99
N ASN A 203 -18.20 -15.08 -4.25
CA ASN A 203 -17.38 -15.90 -3.34
C ASN A 203 -15.88 -15.78 -3.63
N LYS A 204 -15.03 -16.35 -2.75
CA LYS A 204 -13.57 -16.30 -2.92
C LYS A 204 -13.09 -16.98 -4.20
N ASP A 205 -13.79 -18.02 -4.60
CA ASP A 205 -13.60 -18.81 -5.82
C ASP A 205 -14.21 -18.13 -7.06
N GLY A 206 -14.90 -16.99 -6.88
CA GLY A 206 -15.60 -16.29 -7.94
C GLY A 206 -16.98 -16.86 -8.25
N SER A 207 -17.52 -17.79 -7.46
CA SER A 207 -18.89 -18.30 -7.58
C SER A 207 -19.93 -17.31 -7.05
N ASP A 208 -21.19 -17.51 -7.40
CA ASP A 208 -22.27 -16.65 -6.92
C ASP A 208 -22.60 -16.97 -5.46
N MET A 209 -22.49 -15.95 -4.60
CA MET A 209 -22.85 -16.07 -3.18
C MET A 209 -24.38 -16.18 -3.02
N LEU A 210 -25.15 -15.76 -4.02
CA LEU A 210 -26.61 -15.86 -4.04
C LEU A 210 -27.12 -17.14 -4.71
N SER A 211 -26.23 -18.05 -5.14
CA SER A 211 -26.65 -19.28 -5.82
C SER A 211 -27.52 -20.16 -4.91
N LEU A 212 -28.68 -20.53 -5.44
CA LEU A 212 -29.61 -21.43 -4.79
C LEU A 212 -29.19 -22.87 -5.12
N GLN A 213 -28.64 -23.59 -4.14
CA GLN A 213 -28.27 -24.99 -4.34
C GLN A 213 -29.49 -25.87 -4.12
N VAL A 214 -29.94 -26.54 -5.18
CA VAL A 214 -31.00 -27.54 -5.14
C VAL A 214 -30.35 -28.91 -5.23
N ASP A 215 -30.25 -29.60 -4.10
CA ASP A 215 -29.74 -30.97 -4.03
C ASP A 215 -30.91 -31.95 -4.01
N LEU A 216 -30.87 -32.94 -4.91
CA LEU A 216 -31.81 -34.06 -4.90
C LEU A 216 -31.13 -35.24 -4.21
N LEU A 217 -31.51 -35.49 -2.95
CA LEU A 217 -30.97 -36.59 -2.17
C LEU A 217 -31.95 -37.78 -2.18
N PRO A 218 -31.50 -39.00 -2.52
CA PRO A 218 -32.31 -40.19 -2.31
C PRO A 218 -32.45 -40.42 -0.80
N SER A 219 -33.69 -40.42 -0.33
CA SER A 219 -34.07 -40.74 1.05
C SER A 219 -34.71 -42.12 1.08
N LEU A 220 -34.25 -42.96 2.01
CA LEU A 220 -34.90 -44.23 2.32
C LEU A 220 -36.06 -43.94 3.29
N GLY A 221 -37.26 -43.78 2.75
CA GLY A 221 -38.47 -43.71 3.54
C GLY A 221 -38.96 -45.11 3.91
N MET A 222 -38.95 -45.46 5.20
CA MET A 222 -39.72 -46.62 5.68
C MET A 222 -41.17 -46.17 5.89
N ASP A 223 -42.04 -46.54 4.95
CA ASP A 223 -43.48 -46.47 5.13
C ASP A 223 -43.92 -47.58 6.12
N PRO A 224 -44.86 -47.37 7.06
CA PRO A 224 -45.32 -48.40 8.00
C PRO A 224 -45.93 -49.65 7.35
N SER A 225 -46.11 -49.62 6.01
CA SER A 225 -46.69 -50.67 5.19
C SER A 225 -45.68 -51.65 4.56
N GLN A 226 -44.40 -51.67 5.01
CA GLN A 226 -43.35 -52.58 4.52
C GLN A 226 -43.09 -52.53 3.00
N LYS A 227 -43.22 -51.36 2.37
CA LYS A 227 -42.74 -51.16 0.99
C LYS A 227 -41.51 -50.24 1.01
N MET A 228 -40.35 -50.78 0.62
CA MET A 228 -39.18 -49.96 0.35
C MET A 228 -39.45 -49.18 -0.94
N GLY A 229 -39.63 -47.87 -0.81
CA GLY A 229 -39.68 -46.93 -1.93
C GLY A 229 -38.44 -46.04 -1.93
N ILE A 230 -37.95 -45.69 -3.12
CA ILE A 230 -36.97 -44.60 -3.26
C ILE A 230 -37.77 -43.29 -3.18
N GLN A 231 -37.54 -42.50 -2.14
CA GLN A 231 -38.10 -41.15 -2.04
C GLN A 231 -37.03 -40.15 -2.48
N VAL A 232 -37.36 -39.24 -3.39
CA VAL A 232 -36.45 -38.16 -3.76
C VAL A 232 -36.80 -36.95 -2.91
N VAL A 233 -35.87 -36.49 -2.08
CA VAL A 233 -36.04 -35.28 -1.27
C VAL A 233 -35.23 -34.17 -1.91
N GLY A 234 -35.93 -33.13 -2.37
CA GLY A 234 -35.30 -31.89 -2.79
C GLY A 234 -34.93 -31.06 -1.57
N ARG A 235 -33.63 -30.87 -1.33
CA ARG A 235 -33.13 -29.93 -0.34
C ARG A 235 -32.78 -28.63 -1.05
N VAL A 236 -33.47 -27.56 -0.68
CA VAL A 236 -33.13 -26.20 -1.12
C VAL A 236 -32.24 -25.59 -0.04
N SER A 237 -31.01 -25.30 -0.40
CA SER A 237 -30.04 -24.61 0.45
C SER A 237 -29.75 -23.25 -0.15
N VAL A 238 -30.01 -22.20 0.61
CA VAL A 238 -29.48 -20.87 0.30
C VAL A 238 -28.13 -20.77 1.00
N ALA A 239 -27.07 -20.52 0.23
CA ALA A 239 -25.76 -20.21 0.80
C ALA A 239 -25.79 -18.82 1.44
N LEU A 240 -26.34 -18.71 2.65
CA LEU A 240 -26.33 -17.49 3.47
C LEU A 240 -24.97 -17.28 4.16
#